data_AF-A0A3D0RAP8-F1
#
_entry.id   AF-A0A3D0RAP8-F1
#
_cell.length_a   1.000
_cell.length_b   1.000
_cell.length_c   1.000
_cell.angle_alpha   90.00
_cell.angle_beta   90.00
_cell.angle_gamma   90.00
#
_symmetry.space_group_name_H-M   'P 1'
#
loop_
_entity.id
_entity.type
_entity.pdbx_description
1 polymer ?
#
loop_
_entity_poly.entity_id
_entity_poly.type
_entity_poly.pdbx_seq_one_letter_code
_entity_poly.pdbx_strand_id
1 'polypeptide(L)'
;MSRVRFLSADEAVALIDDDAVIGLVGGGGGLVEASSLHEAVERRFLASGHPRNITCIHALGIGDRKERGMNRFAHSGMTRRVIGGHWVWSPRMQQMARDNEIEAYVLPGGVIMQLMREVAAGRPGLITHVGLGTFVDPRHGGGRMNDAACDDLSEVITIDDRDYLRYLPIPVSVALLRGSYADEDGNISMEEEPANLDVYAMAAAAHNSGGKVIFQVRGKVSRHSMKAREVRIPAALVDAVVVDEAQQQGYDVVYDASLSGEGHRNDDQVPALPAFSPRLAIARRAQRELVDNAVINFGFGIPDQIAKLIDLDGHSGRYFQTIEHGTYGGRLMDGDLFGYAMNP
;
A
#
# COMPACT_ATOMS: atom_id res chain seq x y z
N MET A 1 -22.40 21.68 -2.24
CA MET A 1 -21.20 20.95 -1.78
C MET A 1 -21.64 20.09 -0.59
N SER A 2 -21.62 18.76 -0.70
CA SER A 2 -21.88 17.94 0.49
C SER A 2 -20.71 18.13 1.45
N ARG A 3 -21.01 18.46 2.70
CA ARG A 3 -20.02 18.59 3.76
C ARG A 3 -19.48 17.19 4.09
N VAL A 4 -18.16 17.04 4.24
CA VAL A 4 -17.55 15.79 4.73
C VAL A 4 -18.19 15.40 6.07
N ARG A 5 -18.34 14.09 6.30
CA ARG A 5 -18.90 13.57 7.56
C ARG A 5 -17.77 13.09 8.47
N PHE A 6 -17.69 13.64 9.67
CA PHE A 6 -16.85 13.08 10.73
C PHE A 6 -17.68 12.02 11.46
N LEU A 7 -17.22 10.77 11.39
CA LEU A 7 -17.95 9.60 11.88
C LEU A 7 -17.08 8.81 12.85
N SER A 8 -17.71 8.01 13.71
CA SER A 8 -17.02 6.90 14.36
C SER A 8 -16.61 5.84 13.34
N ALA A 9 -15.65 4.99 13.70
CA ALA A 9 -15.20 3.90 12.83
C ALA A 9 -16.37 2.96 12.44
N ASP A 10 -17.26 2.65 13.39
CA ASP A 10 -18.42 1.78 13.16
C ASP A 10 -19.44 2.41 12.20
N GLU A 11 -19.73 3.71 12.35
CA GLU A 11 -20.62 4.43 11.43
C GLU A 11 -20.02 4.55 10.03
N ALA A 12 -18.70 4.71 9.91
CA ALA A 12 -18.02 4.82 8.64
C ALA A 12 -18.03 3.48 7.88
N VAL A 13 -17.69 2.36 8.55
CA VAL A 13 -17.69 1.04 7.90
C VAL A 13 -19.09 0.50 7.62
N ALA A 14 -20.13 1.06 8.25
CA ALA A 14 -21.52 0.76 7.90
C ALA A 14 -21.91 1.22 6.49
N LEU A 15 -21.11 2.10 5.87
CA LEU A 15 -21.28 2.53 4.47
C LEU A 15 -20.80 1.50 3.44
N ILE A 16 -20.21 0.39 3.90
CA ILE A 16 -19.74 -0.69 3.03
C ILE A 16 -20.88 -1.68 2.81
N ASP A 17 -21.35 -1.78 1.58
CA ASP A 17 -22.37 -2.74 1.19
C ASP A 17 -21.78 -4.15 0.94
N ASP A 18 -22.65 -5.16 0.88
CA ASP A 18 -22.26 -6.47 0.35
C ASP A 18 -21.79 -6.32 -1.11
N ASP A 19 -20.94 -7.24 -1.57
CA ASP A 19 -20.35 -7.27 -2.91
C ASP A 19 -19.47 -6.05 -3.26
N ALA A 20 -19.14 -5.19 -2.27
CA ALA A 20 -18.30 -4.01 -2.47
C ALA A 20 -16.89 -4.37 -2.94
N VAL A 21 -16.36 -3.56 -3.87
CA VAL A 21 -14.93 -3.53 -4.20
C VAL A 21 -14.24 -2.54 -3.27
N ILE A 22 -13.42 -3.04 -2.36
CA ILE A 22 -12.70 -2.26 -1.37
C ILE A 22 -11.26 -2.04 -1.82
N GLY A 23 -10.91 -0.78 -2.05
CA GLY A 23 -9.54 -0.31 -2.28
C GLY A 23 -8.82 -0.05 -0.97
N LEU A 24 -7.68 -0.71 -0.77
CA LEU A 24 -6.87 -0.65 0.43
C LEU A 24 -5.46 -0.18 0.06
N VAL A 25 -4.91 0.73 0.86
CA VAL A 25 -3.55 1.24 0.70
C VAL A 25 -2.80 1.04 2.01
N GLY A 26 -1.57 0.58 1.90
CA GLY A 26 -0.66 0.36 3.02
C GLY A 26 0.47 -0.58 2.66
N GLY A 27 1.46 -0.71 3.53
CA GLY A 27 2.57 -1.63 3.42
C GLY A 27 2.77 -2.47 4.68
N GLY A 28 3.81 -3.30 4.67
CA GLY A 28 4.19 -4.15 5.80
C GLY A 28 4.48 -3.31 7.05
N GLY A 29 4.26 -3.89 8.23
CA GLY A 29 4.53 -3.20 9.50
C GLY A 29 3.61 -2.01 9.76
N GLY A 30 2.45 -1.94 9.11
CA GLY A 30 1.44 -0.89 9.31
C GLY A 30 1.69 0.41 8.55
N LEU A 31 2.61 0.41 7.57
CA LEU A 31 2.97 1.60 6.79
C LEU A 31 1.73 2.19 6.09
N VAL A 32 1.28 3.37 6.50
CA VAL A 32 0.12 4.07 5.92
C VAL A 32 -1.16 3.20 5.92
N GLU A 33 -1.25 2.24 6.84
CA GLU A 33 -2.41 1.37 6.95
C GLU A 33 -3.53 2.02 7.80
N ALA A 34 -4.77 2.00 7.30
CA ALA A 34 -5.96 2.43 8.03
C ALA A 34 -6.47 1.34 9.00
N SER A 35 -5.63 0.93 9.95
CA SER A 35 -5.88 -0.24 10.80
C SER A 35 -7.18 -0.17 11.61
N SER A 36 -7.55 1.01 12.11
CA SER A 36 -8.78 1.17 12.92
C SER A 36 -10.04 1.02 12.06
N LEU A 37 -9.98 1.37 10.77
CA LEU A 37 -11.02 1.03 9.80
C LEU A 37 -11.03 -0.48 9.52
N HIS A 38 -9.89 -1.12 9.27
CA HIS A 38 -9.82 -2.57 9.05
C HIS A 38 -10.42 -3.37 10.21
N GLU A 39 -10.08 -2.99 11.44
CA GLU A 39 -10.62 -3.59 12.67
C GLU A 39 -12.12 -3.35 12.82
N ALA A 40 -12.62 -2.17 12.44
CA ALA A 40 -14.05 -1.88 12.45
C ALA A 40 -14.82 -2.72 11.43
N VAL A 41 -14.28 -2.93 10.22
CA VAL A 41 -14.89 -3.82 9.22
C VAL A 41 -14.95 -5.25 9.76
N GLU A 42 -13.85 -5.77 10.31
CA GLU A 42 -13.82 -7.12 10.91
C GLU A 42 -14.85 -7.25 12.03
N ARG A 43 -14.86 -6.30 12.98
CA ARG A 43 -15.79 -6.29 14.11
C ARG A 43 -17.25 -6.29 13.62
N ARG A 44 -17.58 -5.48 12.62
CA ARG A 44 -18.92 -5.44 12.01
C ARG A 44 -19.28 -6.79 11.40
N PHE A 45 -18.37 -7.42 10.66
CA PHE A 45 -18.60 -8.73 10.07
C PHE A 45 -18.84 -9.80 11.13
N LEU A 46 -18.01 -9.85 12.18
CA LEU A 46 -18.16 -10.82 13.26
C LEU A 46 -19.48 -10.64 14.04
N ALA A 47 -19.97 -9.39 14.17
CA ALA A 47 -21.20 -9.10 14.89
C ALA A 47 -22.47 -9.35 14.06
N SER A 48 -22.43 -9.10 12.75
CA SER A 48 -23.63 -9.06 11.90
C SER A 48 -23.63 -10.03 10.72
N GLY A 49 -22.47 -10.59 10.37
CA GLY A 49 -22.25 -11.33 9.14
C GLY A 49 -22.18 -10.45 7.88
N HIS A 50 -22.01 -9.13 8.01
CA HIS A 50 -21.90 -8.19 6.89
C HIS A 50 -20.71 -7.22 7.08
N PRO A 51 -20.03 -6.76 6.01
CA PRO A 51 -20.35 -7.00 4.60
C PRO A 51 -19.92 -8.39 4.11
N ARG A 52 -20.60 -8.91 3.09
CA ARG A 52 -20.33 -10.21 2.45
C ARG A 52 -19.78 -10.07 1.05
N ASN A 53 -19.12 -11.12 0.58
CA ASN A 53 -18.62 -11.29 -0.78
C ASN A 53 -17.78 -10.12 -1.33
N ILE A 54 -17.07 -9.41 -0.46
CA ILE A 54 -16.29 -8.24 -0.86
C ILE A 54 -15.10 -8.66 -1.74
N THR A 55 -14.67 -7.72 -2.59
CA THR A 55 -13.41 -7.81 -3.32
C THR A 55 -12.41 -6.85 -2.70
N CYS A 56 -11.23 -7.32 -2.28
CA CYS A 56 -10.16 -6.46 -1.79
C CYS A 56 -9.10 -6.21 -2.87
N ILE A 57 -8.68 -4.95 -3.04
CA ILE A 57 -7.61 -4.55 -3.96
C ILE A 57 -6.51 -3.85 -3.18
N HIS A 58 -5.27 -4.33 -3.29
CA HIS A 58 -4.11 -3.69 -2.65
C HIS A 58 -2.83 -3.92 -3.44
N ALA A 59 -2.03 -2.86 -3.63
CA ALA A 59 -0.81 -2.94 -4.43
C ALA A 59 0.37 -3.58 -3.67
N LEU A 60 0.50 -3.25 -2.39
CA LEU A 60 1.58 -3.70 -1.52
C LEU A 60 1.03 -4.65 -0.46
N GLY A 61 1.91 -5.32 0.29
CA GLY A 61 1.46 -6.29 1.28
C GLY A 61 1.13 -5.61 2.59
N ILE A 62 -0.10 -5.80 3.08
CA ILE A 62 -0.64 -5.15 4.28
C ILE A 62 -0.76 -6.18 5.39
N GLY A 63 -0.12 -5.94 6.54
CA GLY A 63 -0.20 -6.81 7.72
C GLY A 63 1.11 -6.95 8.47
N ASP A 64 1.10 -7.87 9.43
CA ASP A 64 2.18 -8.15 10.42
C ASP A 64 2.75 -9.57 10.28
N ARG A 65 2.38 -10.30 9.21
CA ARG A 65 2.66 -11.74 9.03
C ARG A 65 2.00 -12.63 10.08
N LYS A 66 0.98 -12.14 10.79
CA LYS A 66 0.23 -12.88 11.82
C LYS A 66 -1.28 -12.64 11.67
N GLU A 67 -1.83 -11.62 12.30
CA GLU A 67 -3.27 -11.42 12.49
C GLU A 67 -3.80 -10.04 12.04
N ARG A 68 -2.93 -9.07 11.76
CA ARG A 68 -3.33 -7.70 11.38
C ARG A 68 -3.43 -7.53 9.86
N GLY A 69 -3.75 -6.32 9.40
CA GLY A 69 -3.85 -5.97 7.99
C GLY A 69 -4.90 -6.79 7.25
N MET A 70 -4.54 -7.39 6.11
CA MET A 70 -5.50 -8.17 5.31
C MET A 70 -6.08 -9.38 6.04
N ASN A 71 -5.44 -9.91 7.09
CA ASN A 71 -6.00 -11.03 7.85
C ASN A 71 -7.34 -10.67 8.51
N ARG A 72 -7.59 -9.38 8.77
CA ARG A 72 -8.86 -8.85 9.30
C ARG A 72 -10.04 -9.07 8.35
N PHE A 73 -9.76 -9.23 7.05
CA PHE A 73 -10.76 -9.49 6.02
C PHE A 73 -10.91 -11.00 5.72
N ALA A 74 -10.09 -11.85 6.34
CA ALA A 74 -9.91 -13.25 5.97
C ALA A 74 -10.94 -14.18 6.66
N HIS A 75 -12.22 -13.85 6.56
CA HIS A 75 -13.31 -14.64 7.13
C HIS A 75 -14.16 -15.28 6.05
N SER A 76 -14.57 -16.52 6.25
CA SER A 76 -15.47 -17.21 5.33
C SER A 76 -16.79 -16.44 5.20
N GLY A 77 -17.23 -16.19 3.96
CA GLY A 77 -18.41 -15.39 3.65
C GLY A 77 -18.18 -13.87 3.64
N MET A 78 -17.06 -13.38 4.19
CA MET A 78 -16.69 -11.97 4.13
C MET A 78 -16.06 -11.63 2.78
N THR A 79 -14.86 -12.15 2.52
CA THR A 79 -14.12 -11.87 1.29
C THR A 79 -14.38 -12.94 0.26
N ARG A 80 -14.77 -12.53 -0.95
CA ARG A 80 -14.90 -13.43 -2.11
C ARG A 80 -13.63 -13.41 -2.96
N ARG A 81 -13.03 -12.23 -3.17
CA ARG A 81 -11.93 -12.04 -4.12
C ARG A 81 -10.85 -11.14 -3.55
N VAL A 82 -9.59 -11.42 -3.86
CA VAL A 82 -8.45 -10.55 -3.56
C VAL A 82 -7.61 -10.36 -4.81
N ILE A 83 -7.32 -9.10 -5.13
CA ILE A 83 -6.40 -8.69 -6.19
C ILE A 83 -5.24 -7.96 -5.51
N GLY A 84 -4.19 -8.72 -5.19
CA GLY A 84 -3.11 -8.26 -4.33
C GLY A 84 -1.75 -8.28 -5.01
N GLY A 85 -0.94 -7.23 -4.85
CA GLY A 85 0.41 -7.22 -5.42
C GLY A 85 1.47 -7.92 -4.57
N HIS A 86 1.18 -8.17 -3.30
CA HIS A 86 2.08 -8.89 -2.40
C HIS A 86 1.31 -9.54 -1.24
N TRP A 87 1.48 -10.86 -1.06
CA TRP A 87 0.64 -11.68 -0.19
C TRP A 87 1.29 -12.12 1.13
N VAL A 88 2.62 -11.97 1.27
CA VAL A 88 3.39 -12.59 2.37
C VAL A 88 2.99 -12.10 3.76
N TRP A 89 2.51 -10.85 3.89
CA TRP A 89 2.14 -10.23 5.16
C TRP A 89 0.84 -10.77 5.77
N SER A 90 0.12 -11.64 5.05
CA SER A 90 -1.26 -12.01 5.36
C SER A 90 -1.45 -13.54 5.28
N PRO A 91 -0.91 -14.31 6.24
CA PRO A 91 -0.89 -15.77 6.17
C PRO A 91 -2.28 -16.41 6.13
N ARG A 92 -3.30 -15.82 6.77
CA ARG A 92 -4.67 -16.33 6.73
C ARG A 92 -5.29 -16.17 5.34
N MET A 93 -5.03 -15.04 4.67
CA MET A 93 -5.43 -14.86 3.26
C MET A 93 -4.73 -15.85 2.33
N GLN A 94 -3.44 -16.09 2.53
CA GLN A 94 -2.71 -17.11 1.77
C GLN A 94 -3.32 -18.51 1.98
N GLN A 95 -3.74 -18.84 3.22
CA GLN A 95 -4.41 -20.11 3.50
C GLN A 95 -5.72 -20.23 2.74
N MET A 96 -6.61 -19.23 2.82
CA MET A 96 -7.88 -19.23 2.08
C MET A 96 -7.67 -19.34 0.56
N ALA A 97 -6.65 -18.68 0.01
CA ALA A 97 -6.29 -18.80 -1.40
C ALA A 97 -5.83 -20.23 -1.74
N ARG A 98 -4.93 -20.83 -0.93
CA ARG A 98 -4.49 -22.22 -1.12
C ARG A 98 -5.63 -23.22 -1.05
N ASP A 99 -6.59 -22.98 -0.17
CA ASP A 99 -7.73 -23.85 0.07
C ASP A 99 -8.87 -23.63 -0.95
N ASN A 100 -8.66 -22.76 -1.97
CA ASN A 100 -9.67 -22.38 -2.97
C ASN A 100 -10.95 -21.77 -2.37
N GLU A 101 -10.87 -21.15 -1.18
CA GLU A 101 -12.02 -20.52 -0.52
C GLU A 101 -12.33 -19.12 -1.06
N ILE A 102 -11.34 -18.47 -1.69
CA ILE A 102 -11.45 -17.14 -2.30
C ILE A 102 -10.86 -17.15 -3.70
N GLU A 103 -11.32 -16.24 -4.54
CA GLU A 103 -10.71 -15.98 -5.84
C GLU A 103 -9.44 -15.14 -5.63
N ALA A 104 -8.27 -15.74 -5.85
CA ALA A 104 -6.99 -15.10 -5.56
C ALA A 104 -6.23 -14.73 -6.84
N TYR A 105 -5.91 -13.43 -6.97
CA TYR A 105 -5.11 -12.90 -8.06
C TYR A 105 -3.88 -12.18 -7.51
N VAL A 106 -2.73 -12.38 -8.17
CA VAL A 106 -1.54 -11.59 -7.97
C VAL A 106 -1.16 -10.86 -9.25
N LEU A 107 -1.16 -9.53 -9.18
CA LEU A 107 -0.73 -8.64 -10.25
C LEU A 107 0.50 -7.84 -9.76
N PRO A 108 1.37 -7.35 -10.64
CA PRO A 108 2.51 -6.53 -10.21
C PRO A 108 2.05 -5.30 -9.41
N GLY A 109 2.64 -5.03 -8.25
CA GLY A 109 2.19 -3.93 -7.38
C GLY A 109 2.15 -2.57 -8.09
N GLY A 110 3.18 -2.25 -8.88
CA GLY A 110 3.20 -1.02 -9.69
C GLY A 110 2.12 -0.97 -10.78
N VAL A 111 1.67 -2.13 -11.30
CA VAL A 111 0.52 -2.22 -12.22
C VAL A 111 -0.76 -1.86 -11.49
N ILE A 112 -0.99 -2.38 -10.28
CA ILE A 112 -2.18 -2.05 -9.47
C ILE A 112 -2.23 -0.54 -9.18
N MET A 113 -1.11 0.03 -8.70
CA MET A 113 -1.03 1.47 -8.40
C MET A 113 -1.33 2.35 -9.62
N GLN A 114 -0.78 1.98 -10.79
CA GLN A 114 -1.02 2.73 -12.02
C GLN A 114 -2.43 2.50 -12.56
N LEU A 115 -2.98 1.29 -12.44
CA LEU A 115 -4.35 0.98 -12.87
C LEU A 115 -5.38 1.84 -12.11
N MET A 116 -5.16 2.14 -10.83
CA MET A 116 -6.04 3.06 -10.10
C MET A 116 -6.05 4.47 -10.70
N ARG A 117 -4.91 4.94 -11.25
CA ARG A 117 -4.87 6.21 -11.99
C ARG A 117 -5.67 6.14 -13.29
N GLU A 118 -5.63 5.01 -13.99
CA GLU A 118 -6.41 4.78 -15.21
C GLU A 118 -7.91 4.73 -14.91
N VAL A 119 -8.30 4.03 -13.84
CA VAL A 119 -9.69 3.98 -13.33
C VAL A 119 -10.18 5.38 -12.97
N ALA A 120 -9.39 6.14 -12.19
CA ALA A 120 -9.72 7.51 -11.84
C ALA A 120 -9.89 8.41 -13.08
N ALA A 121 -9.10 8.19 -14.13
CA ALA A 121 -9.19 8.96 -15.37
C ALA A 121 -10.26 8.46 -16.35
N GLY A 122 -11.03 7.41 -16.01
CA GLY A 122 -12.03 6.81 -16.91
C GLY A 122 -11.43 6.19 -18.18
N ARG A 123 -10.18 5.73 -18.10
CA ARG A 123 -9.44 5.18 -19.24
C ARG A 123 -9.78 3.70 -19.44
N PRO A 124 -9.61 3.16 -20.66
CA PRO A 124 -10.00 1.79 -20.97
C PRO A 124 -9.11 0.72 -20.34
N GLY A 125 -8.07 1.07 -19.58
CA GLY A 125 -7.18 0.12 -18.89
C GLY A 125 -5.73 0.59 -18.93
N LEU A 126 -4.87 -0.10 -18.18
CA LEU A 126 -3.43 0.17 -18.17
C LEU A 126 -2.73 -0.66 -19.24
N ILE A 127 -2.15 0.00 -20.22
CA ILE A 127 -1.33 -0.64 -21.27
C ILE A 127 0.13 -0.62 -20.85
N THR A 128 0.75 -1.78 -20.69
CA THR A 128 2.15 -1.92 -20.29
C THR A 128 2.75 -3.25 -20.74
N HIS A 129 4.08 -3.33 -20.83
CA HIS A 129 4.80 -4.57 -21.10
C HIS A 129 5.05 -5.39 -19.82
N VAL A 130 4.86 -4.79 -18.64
CA VAL A 130 5.12 -5.42 -17.35
C VAL A 130 4.22 -6.64 -17.20
N GLY A 131 4.82 -7.82 -17.01
CA GLY A 131 4.11 -9.10 -16.85
C GLY A 131 4.14 -10.01 -18.08
N LEU A 132 4.48 -9.50 -19.27
CA LEU A 132 4.58 -10.31 -20.49
C LEU A 132 5.52 -11.50 -20.31
N GLY A 133 5.09 -12.68 -20.76
CA GLY A 133 5.87 -13.93 -20.68
C GLY A 133 6.05 -14.49 -19.26
N THR A 134 5.43 -13.86 -18.26
CA THR A 134 5.36 -14.38 -16.88
C THR A 134 4.01 -15.05 -16.64
N PHE A 135 3.82 -15.66 -15.47
CA PHE A 135 2.52 -16.23 -15.06
C PHE A 135 1.37 -15.18 -14.97
N VAL A 136 1.70 -13.88 -14.94
CA VAL A 136 0.72 -12.77 -14.98
C VAL A 136 0.17 -12.56 -16.39
N ASP A 137 0.92 -12.93 -17.42
CA ASP A 137 0.43 -12.91 -18.80
C ASP A 137 -0.82 -13.81 -18.90
N PRO A 138 -1.94 -13.36 -19.48
CA PRO A 138 -3.15 -14.16 -19.58
C PRO A 138 -2.94 -15.45 -20.39
N ARG A 139 -1.91 -15.52 -21.24
CA ARG A 139 -1.49 -16.76 -21.93
C ARG A 139 -0.86 -17.80 -21.00
N HIS A 140 -0.47 -17.42 -19.79
CA HIS A 140 0.27 -18.24 -18.82
C HIS A 140 -0.39 -18.30 -17.43
N GLY A 141 -1.63 -17.80 -17.29
CA GLY A 141 -2.39 -17.87 -16.05
C GLY A 141 -3.12 -16.57 -15.69
N GLY A 142 -2.69 -15.42 -16.22
CA GLY A 142 -3.35 -14.14 -15.95
C GLY A 142 -3.22 -13.67 -14.50
N GLY A 143 -2.21 -14.17 -13.77
CA GLY A 143 -2.01 -13.86 -12.36
C GLY A 143 -2.96 -14.60 -11.41
N ARG A 144 -3.75 -15.56 -11.90
CA ARG A 144 -4.61 -16.43 -11.08
C ARG A 144 -3.74 -17.33 -10.19
N MET A 145 -4.03 -17.32 -8.89
CA MET A 145 -3.28 -18.10 -7.89
C MET A 145 -3.91 -19.46 -7.60
N ASN A 146 -5.18 -19.66 -7.98
CA ASN A 146 -5.96 -20.85 -7.66
C ASN A 146 -7.12 -21.06 -8.65
N ASP A 147 -7.81 -22.19 -8.55
CA ASP A 147 -8.89 -22.60 -9.48
C ASP A 147 -10.19 -21.79 -9.27
N ALA A 148 -10.38 -21.22 -8.08
CA ALA A 148 -11.51 -20.33 -7.81
C ALA A 148 -11.44 -19.03 -8.62
N ALA A 149 -10.23 -18.56 -8.96
CA ALA A 149 -10.02 -17.38 -9.79
C ALA A 149 -10.23 -17.71 -11.27
N CYS A 150 -11.37 -17.29 -11.84
CA CYS A 150 -11.77 -17.65 -13.21
C CYS A 150 -11.78 -16.47 -14.19
N ASP A 151 -11.81 -15.22 -13.72
CA ASP A 151 -11.96 -14.05 -14.58
C ASP A 151 -10.62 -13.65 -15.22
N ASP A 152 -10.69 -13.12 -16.44
CA ASP A 152 -9.54 -12.48 -17.07
C ASP A 152 -9.43 -11.03 -16.61
N LEU A 153 -8.37 -10.69 -15.89
CA LEU A 153 -8.10 -9.31 -15.43
C LEU A 153 -7.21 -8.53 -16.40
N SER A 154 -6.72 -9.17 -17.46
CA SER A 154 -5.89 -8.56 -18.48
C SER A 154 -6.02 -9.30 -19.81
N GLU A 155 -5.68 -8.60 -20.89
CA GLU A 155 -5.62 -9.17 -22.23
C GLU A 155 -4.31 -8.76 -22.93
N VAL A 156 -3.90 -9.53 -23.93
CA VAL A 156 -2.80 -9.15 -24.82
C VAL A 156 -3.35 -8.28 -25.94
N ILE A 157 -2.72 -7.14 -26.17
CA ILE A 157 -2.99 -6.27 -27.33
C ILE A 157 -1.68 -6.04 -28.10
N THR A 158 -1.79 -5.74 -29.39
CA THR A 158 -0.63 -5.42 -30.23
C THR A 158 -0.70 -3.97 -30.68
N ILE A 159 0.38 -3.22 -30.47
CA ILE A 159 0.55 -1.82 -30.91
C ILE A 159 1.89 -1.74 -31.64
N ASP A 160 1.90 -1.25 -32.88
CA ASP A 160 3.10 -1.10 -33.71
C ASP A 160 3.96 -2.39 -33.76
N ASP A 161 3.31 -3.53 -34.04
CA ASP A 161 3.90 -4.87 -34.10
C ASP A 161 4.57 -5.35 -32.80
N ARG A 162 4.19 -4.77 -31.65
CA ARG A 162 4.66 -5.18 -30.32
C ARG A 162 3.49 -5.56 -29.42
N ASP A 163 3.64 -6.69 -28.73
CA ASP A 163 2.68 -7.12 -27.71
C ASP A 163 2.80 -6.28 -26.45
N TYR A 164 1.64 -5.99 -25.85
CA TYR A 164 1.46 -5.35 -24.56
C TYR A 164 0.36 -6.09 -23.79
N LEU A 165 0.36 -5.94 -22.47
CA LEU A 165 -0.78 -6.29 -21.64
C LEU A 165 -1.65 -5.05 -21.43
N ARG A 166 -2.96 -5.19 -21.64
CA ARG A 166 -3.97 -4.24 -21.15
C ARG A 166 -4.59 -4.84 -19.89
N TYR A 167 -4.25 -4.27 -18.73
CA TYR A 167 -4.95 -4.58 -17.48
C TYR A 167 -6.29 -3.85 -17.46
N LEU A 168 -7.37 -4.59 -17.21
CA LEU A 168 -8.74 -4.08 -17.28
C LEU A 168 -9.04 -3.14 -16.11
N PRO A 169 -9.80 -2.05 -16.31
CA PRO A 169 -10.24 -1.17 -15.22
C PRO A 169 -11.05 -1.95 -14.18
N ILE A 170 -10.80 -1.67 -12.91
CA ILE A 170 -11.55 -2.24 -11.79
C ILE A 170 -12.14 -1.08 -10.98
N PRO A 171 -13.43 -0.74 -11.17
CA PRO A 171 -14.10 0.32 -10.41
C PRO A 171 -14.09 0.01 -8.91
N VAL A 172 -13.81 1.02 -8.08
CA VAL A 172 -13.70 0.87 -6.63
C VAL A 172 -14.97 1.41 -5.95
N SER A 173 -15.66 0.57 -5.20
CA SER A 173 -16.89 0.93 -4.49
C SER A 173 -16.61 1.70 -3.21
N VAL A 174 -15.57 1.32 -2.47
CA VAL A 174 -15.15 2.00 -1.24
C VAL A 174 -13.63 2.00 -1.14
N ALA A 175 -13.02 3.13 -0.75
CA ALA A 175 -11.61 3.19 -0.38
C ALA A 175 -11.48 3.45 1.12
N LEU A 176 -10.71 2.61 1.82
CA LEU A 176 -10.36 2.78 3.23
C LEU A 176 -8.91 3.23 3.30
N LEU A 177 -8.71 4.51 3.61
CA LEU A 177 -7.43 5.20 3.44
C LEU A 177 -7.00 5.87 4.72
N ARG A 178 -5.73 6.30 4.76
CA ARG A 178 -5.12 6.94 5.92
C ARG A 178 -4.42 8.24 5.54
N GLY A 179 -4.48 9.20 6.44
CA GLY A 179 -3.64 10.41 6.44
C GLY A 179 -3.31 10.85 7.87
N SER A 180 -2.59 11.95 8.01
CA SER A 180 -2.18 12.48 9.32
C SER A 180 -3.27 13.34 9.93
N TYR A 181 -3.72 14.39 9.23
CA TYR A 181 -4.79 15.26 9.72
C TYR A 181 -5.85 15.53 8.66
N ALA A 182 -7.06 15.82 9.13
CA ALA A 182 -8.15 16.36 8.32
C ALA A 182 -8.54 17.77 8.80
N ASP A 183 -8.75 18.72 7.89
CA ASP A 183 -9.37 19.99 8.25
C ASP A 183 -10.91 19.87 8.31
N GLU A 184 -11.60 20.92 8.77
CA GLU A 184 -13.05 20.88 8.91
C GLU A 184 -13.83 20.75 7.59
N ASP A 185 -13.17 20.97 6.45
CA ASP A 185 -13.74 20.77 5.11
C ASP A 185 -13.51 19.35 4.58
N GLY A 186 -12.54 18.62 5.14
CA GLY A 186 -12.19 17.26 4.75
C GLY A 186 -10.94 17.17 3.89
N ASN A 187 -10.14 18.24 3.80
CA ASN A 187 -8.82 18.14 3.17
C ASN A 187 -7.93 17.27 4.05
N ILE A 188 -7.22 16.31 3.45
CA ILE A 188 -6.35 15.38 4.16
C ILE A 188 -4.90 15.70 3.86
N SER A 189 -4.12 15.68 4.92
CA SER A 189 -2.67 15.86 4.93
C SER A 189 -1.98 14.55 5.31
N MET A 190 -0.69 14.42 5.01
CA MET A 190 0.10 13.19 5.22
C MET A 190 1.48 13.50 5.80
N GLU A 191 1.65 14.65 6.46
CA GLU A 191 2.93 15.17 6.94
C GLU A 191 3.56 14.32 8.04
N GLU A 192 2.77 13.59 8.83
CA GLU A 192 3.28 12.63 9.83
C GLU A 192 3.37 11.21 9.27
N GLU A 193 2.94 10.96 8.03
CA GLU A 193 3.04 9.64 7.43
C GLU A 193 4.44 9.40 6.85
N PRO A 194 4.99 8.17 6.95
CA PRO A 194 6.33 7.88 6.43
C PRO A 194 6.42 7.82 4.90
N ALA A 195 5.28 7.76 4.20
CA ALA A 195 5.21 7.69 2.74
C ALA A 195 3.83 8.17 2.24
N ASN A 196 3.76 8.52 0.96
CA ASN A 196 2.50 8.87 0.30
C ASN A 196 1.79 7.67 -0.34
N LEU A 197 2.53 6.63 -0.74
CA LEU A 197 2.05 5.49 -1.55
C LEU A 197 1.17 5.95 -2.73
N ASP A 198 0.14 5.17 -3.06
CA ASP A 198 -0.87 5.42 -4.10
C ASP A 198 -2.20 5.96 -3.53
N VAL A 199 -2.20 6.52 -2.31
CA VAL A 199 -3.41 6.99 -1.59
C VAL A 199 -4.28 7.91 -2.45
N TYR A 200 -3.69 8.90 -3.13
CA TYR A 200 -4.45 9.81 -4.00
C TYR A 200 -5.10 9.08 -5.18
N ALA A 201 -4.37 8.17 -5.82
CA ALA A 201 -4.88 7.43 -6.97
C ALA A 201 -6.07 6.54 -6.56
N MET A 202 -5.96 5.86 -5.41
CA MET A 202 -7.05 5.04 -4.86
C MET A 202 -8.28 5.89 -4.49
N ALA A 203 -8.07 7.03 -3.82
CA ALA A 203 -9.16 7.97 -3.48
C ALA A 203 -9.89 8.46 -4.74
N ALA A 204 -9.14 8.90 -5.75
CA ALA A 204 -9.70 9.38 -7.01
C ALA A 204 -10.39 8.25 -7.79
N ALA A 205 -9.86 7.02 -7.77
CA ALA A 205 -10.46 5.86 -8.41
C ALA A 205 -11.83 5.54 -7.80
N ALA A 206 -11.92 5.50 -6.46
CA ALA A 206 -13.18 5.28 -5.76
C ALA A 206 -14.18 6.41 -6.01
N HIS A 207 -13.76 7.67 -5.85
CA HIS A 207 -14.64 8.83 -6.08
C HIS A 207 -15.21 8.85 -7.51
N ASN A 208 -14.36 8.69 -8.53
CA ASN A 208 -14.80 8.73 -9.93
C ASN A 208 -15.53 7.46 -10.38
N SER A 209 -15.44 6.38 -9.61
CA SER A 209 -16.30 5.19 -9.77
C SER A 209 -17.68 5.37 -9.13
N GLY A 210 -17.97 6.53 -8.51
CA GLY A 210 -19.21 6.78 -7.76
C GLY A 210 -19.23 6.12 -6.37
N GLY A 211 -18.08 5.65 -5.91
CA GLY A 211 -17.90 4.97 -4.63
C GLY A 211 -17.82 5.92 -3.42
N LYS A 212 -17.28 5.40 -2.31
CA LYS A 212 -17.06 6.13 -1.07
C LYS A 212 -15.59 6.20 -0.69
N VAL A 213 -15.12 7.38 -0.32
CA VAL A 213 -13.75 7.58 0.17
C VAL A 213 -13.78 7.89 1.66
N ILE A 214 -13.21 6.98 2.45
CA ILE A 214 -13.21 7.04 3.90
C ILE A 214 -11.77 7.13 4.38
N PHE A 215 -11.45 8.21 5.09
CA PHE A 215 -10.12 8.42 5.67
C PHE A 215 -10.12 8.19 7.18
N GLN A 216 -9.16 7.42 7.67
CA GLN A 216 -8.68 7.49 9.04
C GLN A 216 -7.61 8.58 9.14
N VAL A 217 -7.68 9.41 10.18
CA VAL A 217 -6.66 10.41 10.49
C VAL A 217 -6.35 10.45 11.97
N ARG A 218 -5.16 10.90 12.34
CA ARG A 218 -4.78 11.09 13.75
C ARG A 218 -5.58 12.21 14.41
N GLY A 219 -5.84 13.30 13.70
CA GLY A 219 -6.47 14.47 14.30
C GLY A 219 -7.26 15.33 13.33
N LYS A 220 -8.09 16.20 13.91
CA LYS A 220 -8.83 17.23 13.20
C LYS A 220 -8.22 18.60 13.48
N VAL A 221 -8.02 19.40 12.42
CA VAL A 221 -7.50 20.78 12.51
C VAL A 221 -8.51 21.80 11.98
N SER A 222 -8.29 23.08 12.29
CA SER A 222 -9.19 24.16 11.87
C SER A 222 -9.17 24.35 10.35
N ARG A 223 -10.30 24.82 9.80
CA ARG A 223 -10.35 25.20 8.39
C ARG A 223 -9.24 26.20 8.05
N HIS A 224 -8.59 26.01 6.90
CA HIS A 224 -7.51 26.87 6.40
C HIS A 224 -6.22 26.89 7.24
N SER A 225 -6.03 25.95 8.17
CA SER A 225 -4.77 25.87 8.95
C SER A 225 -3.67 25.03 8.28
N MET A 226 -4.03 24.15 7.34
CA MET A 226 -3.05 23.34 6.59
C MET A 226 -2.28 24.18 5.57
N LYS A 227 -0.99 23.88 5.37
CA LYS A 227 -0.24 24.52 4.28
C LYS A 227 -0.74 23.99 2.95
N ALA A 228 -0.80 24.85 1.93
CA ALA A 228 -1.39 24.50 0.64
C ALA A 228 -0.75 23.27 -0.04
N ARG A 229 0.55 23.02 0.19
CA ARG A 229 1.27 21.85 -0.35
C ARG A 229 1.10 20.58 0.50
N GLU A 230 0.64 20.70 1.73
CA GLU A 230 0.36 19.57 2.64
C GLU A 230 -1.06 19.02 2.42
N VAL A 231 -1.95 19.77 1.76
CA VAL A 231 -3.23 19.22 1.27
C VAL A 231 -2.95 18.21 0.17
N ARG A 232 -2.83 16.94 0.57
CA ARG A 232 -2.52 15.82 -0.32
C ARG A 232 -3.78 15.28 -0.97
N ILE A 233 -4.87 15.21 -0.22
CA ILE A 233 -6.18 14.76 -0.71
C ILE A 233 -7.16 15.91 -0.55
N PRO A 234 -7.71 16.45 -1.65
CA PRO A 234 -8.68 17.53 -1.55
C PRO A 234 -10.01 17.01 -1.01
N ALA A 235 -10.67 17.83 -0.19
CA ALA A 235 -11.99 17.55 0.38
C ALA A 235 -13.05 17.11 -0.64
N ALA A 236 -12.90 17.53 -1.90
CA ALA A 236 -13.80 17.15 -3.00
C ALA A 236 -13.89 15.63 -3.23
N LEU A 237 -12.85 14.87 -2.85
CA LEU A 237 -12.82 13.42 -3.00
C LEU A 237 -13.33 12.68 -1.77
N VAL A 238 -13.47 13.33 -0.61
CA VAL A 238 -13.62 12.67 0.70
C VAL A 238 -15.09 12.64 1.14
N ASP A 239 -15.63 11.45 1.40
CA ASP A 239 -17.01 11.28 1.88
C ASP A 239 -17.11 11.24 3.41
N ALA A 240 -16.12 10.64 4.08
CA ALA A 240 -16.09 10.47 5.51
C ALA A 240 -14.67 10.50 6.10
N VAL A 241 -14.56 10.98 7.33
CA VAL A 241 -13.33 11.01 8.13
C VAL A 241 -13.59 10.38 9.49
N VAL A 242 -12.70 9.50 9.91
CA VAL A 242 -12.66 8.89 11.25
C VAL A 242 -11.40 9.39 11.95
N VAL A 243 -11.57 10.00 13.12
CA VAL A 243 -10.45 10.48 13.93
C VAL A 243 -10.03 9.37 14.89
N ASP A 244 -8.78 8.96 14.79
CA ASP A 244 -8.12 8.02 15.69
C ASP A 244 -6.92 8.70 16.35
N GLU A 245 -7.14 9.30 17.53
CA GLU A 245 -6.11 10.01 18.28
C GLU A 245 -4.91 9.12 18.66
N ALA A 246 -5.11 7.79 18.67
CA ALA A 246 -4.09 6.80 18.98
C ALA A 246 -3.35 6.28 17.74
N GLN A 247 -3.63 6.81 16.54
CA GLN A 247 -2.97 6.42 15.30
C GLN A 247 -1.44 6.48 15.43
N GLN A 248 -0.78 5.38 15.06
CA GLN A 248 0.67 5.20 15.10
C GLN A 248 1.25 5.13 13.69
N GLN A 249 2.47 5.61 13.45
CA GLN A 249 3.13 5.56 12.13
C GLN A 249 3.29 4.14 11.57
N GLY A 250 3.50 3.16 12.44
CA GLY A 250 3.54 1.73 12.14
C GLY A 250 3.15 0.91 13.37
N TYR A 251 3.12 -0.41 13.23
CA TYR A 251 2.70 -1.28 14.34
C TYR A 251 3.60 -1.23 15.58
N ASP A 252 4.89 -0.98 15.37
CA ASP A 252 5.91 -0.90 16.41
C ASP A 252 6.49 0.52 16.55
N VAL A 253 5.91 1.50 15.84
CA VAL A 253 6.39 2.89 15.81
C VAL A 253 5.22 3.82 16.07
N VAL A 254 5.14 4.34 17.30
CA VAL A 254 4.12 5.32 17.69
C VAL A 254 4.27 6.58 16.83
N TYR A 255 5.40 7.27 16.95
CA TYR A 255 5.76 8.41 16.11
C TYR A 255 7.28 8.66 16.17
N ASP A 256 7.92 8.77 15.02
CA ASP A 256 9.29 9.24 14.82
C ASP A 256 9.28 10.27 13.68
N ALA A 257 9.52 11.54 14.03
CA ALA A 257 9.50 12.66 13.07
C ALA A 257 10.57 12.52 11.97
N SER A 258 11.62 11.73 12.20
CA SER A 258 12.64 11.45 11.20
C SER A 258 12.19 10.48 10.10
N LEU A 259 11.08 9.76 10.31
CA LEU A 259 10.50 8.87 9.30
C LEU A 259 9.52 9.61 8.38
N SER A 260 8.87 10.67 8.86
CA SER A 260 7.95 11.49 8.05
C SER A 260 8.62 12.73 7.43
N GLY A 261 9.79 13.12 7.94
CA GLY A 261 10.51 14.31 7.50
C GLY A 261 10.18 15.58 8.29
N GLU A 262 9.30 15.49 9.29
CA GLU A 262 8.95 16.62 10.19
C GLU A 262 10.06 16.94 11.20
N GLY A 263 11.02 16.06 11.35
CA GLY A 263 12.20 16.26 12.16
C GLY A 263 13.41 15.57 11.57
N HIS A 264 14.60 15.97 12.01
CA HIS A 264 15.84 15.31 11.65
C HIS A 264 16.42 14.61 12.87
N ARG A 265 16.87 13.37 12.70
CA ARG A 265 17.59 12.63 13.74
C ARG A 265 19.07 12.54 13.39
N ASN A 266 19.91 13.19 14.18
CA ASN A 266 21.37 13.01 14.08
C ASN A 266 21.70 11.65 14.70
N ASP A 267 21.81 10.63 13.87
CA ASP A 267 22.26 9.31 14.31
C ASP A 267 23.76 9.19 14.02
N ASP A 268 24.58 9.74 14.91
CA ASP A 268 26.05 9.63 14.82
C ASP A 268 26.54 8.17 15.05
N GLN A 269 25.63 7.23 15.31
CA GLN A 269 25.95 5.83 15.45
C GLN A 269 26.16 5.18 14.07
N VAL A 270 27.44 5.00 13.73
CA VAL A 270 27.83 4.07 12.67
C VAL A 270 27.28 2.67 13.06
N PRO A 271 26.48 2.02 12.20
CA PRO A 271 25.99 0.68 12.48
C PRO A 271 27.15 -0.27 12.79
N ALA A 272 26.93 -1.30 13.61
CA ALA A 272 27.95 -2.32 13.77
C ALA A 272 28.09 -3.15 12.48
N LEU A 273 29.33 -3.50 12.11
CA LEU A 273 29.58 -4.46 11.04
C LEU A 273 28.86 -5.78 11.36
N PRO A 274 28.00 -6.29 10.45
CA PRO A 274 27.32 -7.55 10.66
C PRO A 274 28.31 -8.70 10.87
N ALA A 275 27.98 -9.64 11.75
CA ALA A 275 28.74 -10.87 11.89
C ALA A 275 28.83 -11.63 10.55
N PHE A 276 29.93 -12.35 10.35
CA PHE A 276 30.12 -13.12 9.12
C PHE A 276 29.00 -14.15 8.94
N SER A 277 28.41 -14.16 7.75
CA SER A 277 27.37 -15.09 7.35
C SER A 277 27.36 -15.26 5.83
N PRO A 278 26.74 -16.33 5.30
CA PRO A 278 26.51 -16.45 3.85
C PRO A 278 25.79 -15.23 3.27
N ARG A 279 24.84 -14.63 4.01
CA ARG A 279 24.16 -13.39 3.60
C ARG A 279 25.15 -12.23 3.43
N LEU A 280 26.06 -12.04 4.39
CA LEU A 280 27.08 -10.98 4.32
C LEU A 280 28.04 -11.19 3.14
N ALA A 281 28.43 -12.45 2.87
CA ALA A 281 29.29 -12.78 1.73
C ALA A 281 28.62 -12.43 0.38
N ILE A 282 27.34 -12.75 0.24
CA ILE A 282 26.55 -12.38 -0.95
C ILE A 282 26.40 -10.87 -1.06
N ALA A 283 26.05 -10.18 0.04
CA ALA A 283 25.89 -8.73 0.06
C ALA A 283 27.18 -7.99 -0.33
N ARG A 284 28.34 -8.41 0.20
CA ARG A 284 29.65 -7.85 -0.17
C ARG A 284 30.00 -8.08 -1.63
N ARG A 285 29.62 -9.22 -2.22
CA ARG A 285 29.81 -9.46 -3.65
C ARG A 285 28.90 -8.56 -4.48
N ALA A 286 27.62 -8.47 -4.12
CA ALA A 286 26.63 -7.66 -4.81
C ALA A 286 26.96 -6.15 -4.74
N GLN A 287 27.51 -5.67 -3.61
CA GLN A 287 27.98 -4.29 -3.46
C GLN A 287 29.01 -3.89 -4.52
N ARG A 288 29.79 -4.84 -5.07
CA ARG A 288 30.76 -4.56 -6.14
C ARG A 288 30.12 -4.29 -7.50
N GLU A 289 28.84 -4.55 -7.66
CA GLU A 289 28.07 -4.20 -8.87
C GLU A 289 27.59 -2.74 -8.81
N LEU A 290 27.73 -2.06 -7.68
CA LEU A 290 27.31 -0.67 -7.54
C LEU A 290 28.24 0.26 -8.32
N VAL A 291 27.63 1.20 -9.02
CA VAL A 291 28.31 2.25 -9.77
C VAL A 291 27.90 3.62 -9.25
N ASP A 292 28.80 4.60 -9.36
CA ASP A 292 28.55 5.95 -8.84
C ASP A 292 27.37 6.60 -9.55
N ASN A 293 26.55 7.32 -8.77
CA ASN A 293 25.32 7.97 -9.19
C ASN A 293 24.21 7.00 -9.66
N ALA A 294 24.33 5.70 -9.37
CA ALA A 294 23.25 4.75 -9.61
C ALA A 294 22.00 5.10 -8.79
N VAL A 295 20.83 4.93 -9.42
CA VAL A 295 19.55 4.87 -8.72
C VAL A 295 19.28 3.41 -8.38
N ILE A 296 19.33 3.08 -7.09
CA ILE A 296 19.25 1.72 -6.59
C ILE A 296 17.90 1.52 -5.93
N ASN A 297 17.21 0.43 -6.28
CA ASN A 297 16.07 -0.06 -5.53
C ASN A 297 16.50 -1.32 -4.75
N PHE A 298 16.26 -1.34 -3.44
CA PHE A 298 16.56 -2.50 -2.61
C PHE A 298 15.29 -3.29 -2.30
N GLY A 299 15.26 -4.55 -2.71
CA GLY A 299 14.20 -5.47 -2.31
C GLY A 299 14.39 -6.00 -0.88
N PHE A 300 13.30 -6.50 -0.30
CA PHE A 300 13.35 -7.19 0.99
C PHE A 300 14.23 -8.44 0.94
N GLY A 301 14.93 -8.75 2.05
CA GLY A 301 15.86 -9.89 2.11
C GLY A 301 17.31 -9.44 1.92
N ILE A 302 18.19 -10.28 1.37
CA ILE A 302 19.66 -10.00 1.31
C ILE A 302 20.04 -8.58 0.83
N PRO A 303 19.33 -7.92 -0.11
CA PRO A 303 19.64 -6.55 -0.50
C PRO A 303 19.59 -5.54 0.67
N ASP A 304 18.84 -5.80 1.74
CA ASP A 304 18.84 -4.99 2.97
C ASP A 304 20.25 -4.83 3.59
N GLN A 305 21.09 -5.86 3.47
CA GLN A 305 22.47 -5.82 3.96
C GLN A 305 23.37 -4.97 3.07
N ILE A 306 23.03 -4.79 1.79
CA ILE A 306 23.80 -3.93 0.89
C ILE A 306 23.64 -2.47 1.31
N ALA A 307 22.41 -2.04 1.61
CA ALA A 307 22.15 -0.69 2.14
C ALA A 307 22.96 -0.41 3.43
N LYS A 308 22.97 -1.37 4.37
CA LYS A 308 23.80 -1.26 5.59
C LYS A 308 25.30 -1.17 5.31
N LEU A 309 25.80 -1.92 4.33
CA LEU A 309 27.21 -1.86 3.93
C LEU A 309 27.58 -0.50 3.32
N ILE A 310 26.68 0.10 2.55
CA ILE A 310 26.86 1.46 2.00
C ILE A 310 26.98 2.49 3.13
N ASP A 311 26.11 2.41 4.13
CA ASP A 311 26.14 3.29 5.30
C ASP A 311 27.44 3.13 6.10
N LEU A 312 27.86 1.88 6.33
CA LEU A 312 29.11 1.52 7.02
C LEU A 312 30.35 2.07 6.33
N ASP A 313 30.40 2.01 5.00
CA ASP A 313 31.55 2.43 4.23
C ASP A 313 31.66 3.97 4.16
N GLY A 314 30.68 4.72 4.67
CA GLY A 314 30.68 6.19 4.65
C GLY A 314 30.43 6.77 3.25
N HIS A 315 29.87 5.96 2.34
CA HIS A 315 29.74 6.27 0.91
C HIS A 315 28.27 6.45 0.48
N SER A 316 27.34 6.65 1.42
CA SER A 316 25.90 6.81 1.14
C SER A 316 25.61 7.92 0.12
N GLY A 317 26.38 9.01 0.13
CA GLY A 317 26.26 10.10 -0.84
C GLY A 317 26.65 9.77 -2.29
N ARG A 318 27.15 8.57 -2.58
CA ARG A 318 27.50 8.13 -3.95
C ARG A 318 26.32 7.56 -4.73
N TYR A 319 25.21 7.24 -4.07
CA TYR A 319 24.09 6.53 -4.68
C TYR A 319 22.74 7.18 -4.33
N PHE A 320 21.78 7.07 -5.23
CA PHE A 320 20.38 7.43 -4.96
C PHE A 320 19.62 6.17 -4.53
N GLN A 321 19.49 5.96 -3.22
CA GLN A 321 18.79 4.82 -2.65
C GLN A 321 17.27 5.04 -2.71
N THR A 322 16.51 4.04 -3.14
CA THR A 322 15.05 4.13 -3.32
C THR A 322 14.36 2.86 -2.83
N ILE A 323 13.09 3.00 -2.44
CA ILE A 323 12.17 1.89 -2.19
C ILE A 323 10.90 2.12 -3.02
N GLU A 324 10.28 1.05 -3.50
CA GLU A 324 9.06 1.06 -4.34
C GLU A 324 7.85 1.77 -3.69
N HIS A 325 7.89 1.96 -2.37
CA HIS A 325 6.92 2.72 -1.60
C HIS A 325 6.96 4.25 -1.91
N GLY A 326 7.97 4.70 -2.66
CA GLY A 326 8.08 6.07 -3.17
C GLY A 326 9.14 6.92 -2.48
N THR A 327 9.87 6.35 -1.53
CA THR A 327 10.91 7.04 -0.77
C THR A 327 12.23 7.05 -1.53
N TYR A 328 12.90 8.21 -1.53
CA TYR A 328 14.21 8.45 -2.12
C TYR A 328 15.11 9.03 -1.02
N GLY A 329 16.34 8.53 -0.91
CA GLY A 329 17.29 9.03 0.07
C GLY A 329 17.08 8.48 1.48
N GLY A 330 17.80 9.08 2.42
CA GLY A 330 17.82 8.67 3.82
C GLY A 330 18.44 7.30 4.08
N ARG A 331 18.35 6.88 5.34
CA ARG A 331 18.71 5.53 5.78
C ARG A 331 17.49 4.64 5.71
N LEU A 332 17.53 3.64 4.84
CA LEU A 332 16.45 2.68 4.70
C LEU A 332 16.34 1.80 5.95
N MET A 333 15.11 1.59 6.42
CA MET A 333 14.82 0.73 7.56
C MET A 333 14.68 -0.73 7.10
N ASP A 334 14.84 -1.67 8.02
CA ASP A 334 14.84 -3.10 7.73
C ASP A 334 13.79 -3.88 8.54
N GLY A 335 13.73 -5.19 8.31
CA GLY A 335 12.81 -6.08 9.04
C GLY A 335 11.35 -5.68 8.85
N ASP A 336 10.61 -5.53 9.95
CA ASP A 336 9.21 -5.12 9.92
C ASP A 336 8.99 -3.67 9.48
N LEU A 337 10.04 -2.84 9.49
CA LEU A 337 10.01 -1.47 9.00
C LEU A 337 10.58 -1.35 7.58
N PHE A 338 10.72 -2.46 6.85
CA PHE A 338 11.01 -2.38 5.42
C PHE A 338 9.89 -1.58 4.71
N GLY A 339 10.27 -0.55 3.96
CA GLY A 339 9.34 0.42 3.38
C GLY A 339 9.44 1.82 3.99
N TYR A 340 10.04 1.93 5.19
CA TYR A 340 10.31 3.20 5.86
C TYR A 340 11.73 3.65 5.55
N ALA A 341 11.96 4.96 5.57
CA ALA A 341 13.31 5.52 5.57
C ALA A 341 13.41 6.65 6.58
N MET A 342 14.60 6.81 7.15
CA MET A 342 14.91 7.84 8.13
C MET A 342 15.73 8.96 7.49
N ASN A 343 15.32 10.20 7.75
CA ASN A 343 15.88 11.39 7.12
C ASN A 343 15.96 11.27 5.57
N PRO A 344 14.87 10.86 4.88
CA PRO A 344 14.85 10.76 3.42
C PRO A 344 15.19 12.09 2.72
#